data_AF-A0AAD5A8H2-F1
#
_entry.id   AF-A0AAD5A8H2-F1
#
_cell.length_a   1.000
_cell.length_b   1.000
_cell.length_c   1.000
_cell.angle_alpha   90.00
_cell.angle_beta   90.00
_cell.angle_gamma   90.00
#
_symmetry.space_group_name_H-M   'P 1'
#
loop_
_entity.id
_entity.type
_entity.pdbx_description
1 polymer ?
#
loop_
_entity_poly.entity_id
_entity_poly.type
_entity_poly.pdbx_seq_one_letter_code
_entity_poly.pdbx_strand_id
1 'polypeptide(L)'
;MLPLAFIKLVVYQESHLERFFTLCHALEGKATFPIRVGDDKVPENKLEHELKLSIISLSSSKLEQLVLFLHLVLDKLFRLIMQPMVIAGQTANLAQIAFESVVSVVNSLHNSQELAKDHQGRNCLLATYLYYVFRLPDTQLEVINA
;
A
#
# COMPACT_ATOMS: atom_id res chain seq x y z
N MET A 1 -9.74 -18.54 -18.09
CA MET A 1 -8.48 -17.79 -18.31
C MET A 1 -8.81 -16.40 -18.85
N LEU A 2 -9.46 -15.57 -18.02
CA LEU A 2 -9.99 -14.24 -18.40
C LEU A 2 -9.97 -13.14 -17.28
N PRO A 3 -9.30 -13.26 -16.10
CA PRO A 3 -9.32 -12.14 -15.14
C PRO A 3 -8.12 -11.17 -15.24
N LEU A 4 -6.96 -11.61 -15.77
CA LEU A 4 -5.74 -10.79 -15.77
C LEU A 4 -5.74 -9.66 -16.81
N ALA A 5 -6.48 -9.83 -17.91
CA ALA A 5 -6.55 -8.84 -18.98
C ALA A 5 -7.51 -7.68 -18.65
N PHE A 6 -8.56 -7.92 -17.85
CA PHE A 6 -9.56 -6.89 -17.54
C PHE A 6 -9.04 -5.88 -16.52
N ILE A 7 -8.20 -6.31 -15.57
CA ILE A 7 -7.52 -5.42 -14.62
C ILE A 7 -6.49 -4.52 -15.33
N LYS A 8 -5.91 -4.99 -16.44
CA LYS A 8 -4.95 -4.19 -17.23
C LYS A 8 -5.57 -3.03 -18.02
N LEU A 9 -6.86 -3.07 -18.37
CA LEU A 9 -7.43 -2.09 -19.32
C LEU A 9 -7.94 -0.79 -18.67
N VAL A 10 -8.09 -0.75 -17.35
CA VAL A 10 -8.44 0.48 -16.58
C VAL A 10 -7.18 1.28 -16.20
N VAL A 11 -5.99 0.70 -16.42
CA VAL A 11 -4.69 1.26 -16.06
C VAL A 11 -4.05 1.92 -17.28
N TYR A 12 -4.51 3.12 -17.64
CA TYR A 12 -3.78 3.98 -18.59
C TYR A 12 -3.80 5.46 -18.15
N GLN A 13 -3.66 5.64 -16.84
CA GLN A 13 -3.26 6.89 -16.24
C GLN A 13 -2.45 6.48 -15.01
N GLU A 14 -1.16 6.80 -14.96
CA GLU A 14 -0.28 6.40 -13.86
C GLU A 14 -0.95 6.71 -12.53
N SER A 15 -1.41 5.66 -11.84
CA SER A 15 -1.93 5.83 -10.50
C SER A 15 -0.74 5.94 -9.56
N HIS A 16 -0.79 6.85 -8.60
CA HIS A 16 0.22 6.96 -7.54
C HIS A 16 0.50 5.60 -6.88
N LEU A 17 -0.53 4.74 -6.81
CA LEU A 17 -0.43 3.35 -6.35
C LEU A 17 0.46 2.47 -7.22
N GLU A 18 0.32 2.50 -8.54
CA GLU A 18 1.14 1.68 -9.44
C GLU A 18 2.62 2.00 -9.30
N ARG A 19 2.96 3.30 -9.26
CA ARG A 19 4.32 3.75 -9.01
C ARG A 19 4.83 3.27 -7.67
N PHE A 20 4.06 3.47 -6.60
CA PHE A 20 4.42 3.01 -5.26
C PHE A 20 4.67 1.50 -5.20
N PHE A 21 3.76 0.68 -5.75
CA PHE A 21 3.91 -0.78 -5.75
C PHE A 21 5.10 -1.25 -6.57
N THR A 22 5.34 -0.63 -7.73
CA THR A 22 6.48 -0.97 -8.59
C THR A 22 7.81 -0.70 -7.89
N LEU A 23 7.93 0.46 -7.23
CA LEU A 23 9.13 0.82 -6.48
C LEU A 23 9.32 -0.02 -5.22
N CYS A 24 8.24 -0.33 -4.49
CA CYS A 24 8.30 -1.28 -3.36
C CYS A 24 8.73 -2.68 -3.81
N HIS A 25 8.24 -3.17 -4.95
CA HIS A 25 8.64 -4.48 -5.48
C HIS A 25 10.14 -4.53 -5.79
N ALA A 26 10.72 -3.42 -6.27
CA ALA A 26 12.14 -3.37 -6.52
C ALA A 26 13.00 -3.49 -5.25
N LEU A 27 12.48 -3.08 -4.09
CA LEU A 27 13.15 -3.26 -2.81
C LEU A 27 13.16 -4.71 -2.32
N GLU A 28 12.35 -5.60 -2.88
CA GLU A 28 12.28 -7.01 -2.49
C GLU A 28 13.43 -7.84 -3.10
N GLY A 29 14.41 -7.20 -3.74
CA GLY A 29 15.65 -7.82 -4.22
C GLY A 29 15.52 -8.56 -5.56
N LYS A 30 14.41 -8.40 -6.28
CA LYS A 30 14.14 -9.08 -7.56
C LYS A 30 14.19 -8.16 -8.79
N ALA A 31 14.46 -6.88 -8.62
CA ALA A 31 14.48 -5.94 -9.74
C ALA A 31 15.83 -5.93 -10.46
N THR A 32 15.76 -5.90 -11.79
CA THR A 32 16.88 -5.54 -12.66
C THR A 32 16.79 -4.05 -12.98
N PHE A 33 17.80 -3.28 -12.60
CA PHE A 33 17.83 -1.85 -12.90
C PHE A 33 18.18 -1.57 -14.37
N PRO A 34 17.64 -0.49 -14.98
CA PRO A 34 16.71 0.48 -14.39
C PRO A 34 15.28 -0.07 -14.29
N ILE A 35 14.58 0.27 -13.21
CA ILE A 35 13.17 -0.09 -13.01
C ILE A 35 12.34 0.74 -14.00
N ARG A 36 11.41 0.08 -14.71
CA ARG A 36 10.42 0.79 -15.53
C ARG A 36 9.18 1.05 -14.70
N VAL A 37 8.78 2.30 -14.61
CA VAL A 37 7.52 2.74 -14.03
C VAL A 37 6.81 3.53 -15.12
N GLY A 38 5.78 2.95 -15.73
CA GLY A 38 5.20 3.52 -16.95
C GLY A 38 6.26 3.75 -18.04
N ASP A 39 6.37 5.00 -18.49
CA ASP A 39 7.37 5.44 -19.47
C ASP A 39 8.71 5.87 -18.83
N ASP A 40 8.74 6.05 -17.50
CA ASP A 40 9.93 6.46 -16.76
C ASP A 40 10.88 5.28 -16.49
N LYS A 41 12.18 5.59 -16.54
CA LYS A 41 13.25 4.67 -16.12
C LYS A 41 13.89 5.19 -14.85
N VAL A 42 13.72 4.45 -13.76
CA VAL A 42 14.28 4.77 -12.45
C VAL A 42 15.60 4.00 -12.26
N PRO A 43 16.76 4.68 -12.29
CA PRO A 43 18.04 4.07 -11.95
C PRO A 43 18.15 3.80 -10.44
N GLU A 44 19.05 2.89 -10.06
CA GLU A 44 19.23 2.46 -8.66
C GLU A 44 19.56 3.64 -7.72
N ASN A 45 20.41 4.55 -8.17
CA ASN A 45 20.81 5.74 -7.40
C ASN A 45 19.68 6.75 -7.15
N LYS A 46 18.56 6.65 -7.88
CA LYS A 46 17.37 7.49 -7.66
C LYS A 46 16.25 6.76 -6.93
N LEU A 47 16.38 5.45 -6.70
CA LEU A 47 15.32 4.62 -6.14
C LEU A 47 14.76 5.19 -4.83
N GLU A 48 15.64 5.54 -3.88
CA GLU A 48 15.21 6.06 -2.58
C GLU A 48 14.40 7.35 -2.73
N HIS A 49 14.85 8.27 -3.58
CA HIS A 49 14.17 9.53 -3.83
C HIS A 49 12.80 9.32 -4.47
N GLU A 50 12.74 8.50 -5.52
CA GLU A 50 11.47 8.22 -6.21
C GLU A 50 10.49 7.47 -5.31
N LEU A 51 11.00 6.58 -4.45
CA LEU A 51 10.17 5.87 -3.49
C LEU A 51 9.58 6.86 -2.47
N LYS A 52 10.37 7.79 -1.94
CA LYS A 52 9.87 8.85 -1.04
C LYS A 52 8.76 9.67 -1.69
N LEU A 53 8.95 10.09 -2.94
CA LEU A 53 7.93 10.81 -3.69
C LEU A 53 6.66 9.97 -3.88
N SER A 54 6.81 8.69 -4.23
CA SER A 54 5.68 7.79 -4.39
C SER A 54 4.88 7.61 -3.09
N ILE A 55 5.57 7.49 -1.95
CA ILE A 55 4.96 7.38 -0.61
C ILE A 55 4.10 8.62 -0.31
N ILE A 56 4.62 9.83 -0.53
CA ILE A 56 3.88 11.08 -0.30
C ILE A 56 2.64 11.14 -1.19
N SER A 57 2.80 10.75 -2.46
CA SER A 57 1.75 10.84 -3.47
C SER A 57 0.55 9.93 -3.22
N LEU A 58 0.68 8.94 -2.32
CA LEU A 58 -0.43 8.06 -1.91
C LEU A 58 -1.63 8.86 -1.40
N SER A 59 -1.38 9.96 -0.69
CA SER A 59 -2.43 10.86 -0.17
C SER A 59 -3.28 11.51 -1.26
N SER A 60 -2.73 11.68 -2.45
CA SER A 60 -3.40 12.24 -3.64
C SER A 60 -4.07 11.17 -4.51
N SER A 61 -4.03 9.90 -4.10
CA SER A 61 -4.68 8.81 -4.84
C SER A 61 -6.20 8.95 -4.80
N LYS A 62 -6.86 8.48 -5.86
CA LYS A 62 -8.33 8.41 -5.88
C LYS A 62 -8.83 7.54 -4.73
N LEU A 63 -9.89 7.97 -4.05
CA LEU A 63 -10.44 7.26 -2.90
C LEU A 63 -10.81 5.81 -3.25
N GLU A 64 -11.45 5.60 -4.40
CA GLU A 64 -11.81 4.26 -4.93
C GLU A 64 -10.60 3.31 -5.00
N GLN A 65 -9.45 3.83 -5.45
CA GLN A 65 -8.22 3.06 -5.55
C GLN A 65 -7.64 2.75 -4.17
N LEU A 66 -7.65 3.72 -3.25
CA LEU A 66 -7.22 3.50 -1.86
C LEU A 66 -8.10 2.46 -1.17
N VAL A 67 -9.41 2.47 -1.39
CA VAL A 67 -10.35 1.48 -0.84
C VAL A 67 -10.05 0.09 -1.39
N LEU A 68 -9.89 -0.02 -2.72
CA LEU A 68 -9.65 -1.30 -3.40
C LEU A 68 -8.33 -1.96 -2.97
N PHE A 69 -7.28 -1.16 -2.80
CA PHE A 69 -5.93 -1.63 -2.50
C PHE A 69 -5.47 -1.35 -1.07
N LEU A 70 -6.39 -0.99 -0.16
CA LEU A 70 -6.07 -0.55 1.21
C LEU A 70 -5.10 -1.48 1.92
N HIS A 71 -5.41 -2.78 1.88
CA HIS A 71 -4.64 -3.82 2.54
C HIS A 71 -3.19 -3.89 2.03
N LEU A 72 -2.99 -3.80 0.70
CA LEU A 72 -1.64 -3.79 0.11
C LEU A 72 -0.89 -2.50 0.43
N VAL A 73 -1.57 -1.35 0.37
CA VAL A 73 -0.95 -0.05 0.67
C VAL A 73 -0.46 -0.03 2.11
N LEU A 74 -1.32 -0.38 3.06
CA LEU A 74 -0.97 -0.39 4.48
C LEU A 74 0.09 -1.45 4.80
N ASP A 75 0.02 -2.65 4.22
CA ASP A 75 1.04 -3.68 4.38
C ASP A 75 2.43 -3.18 3.94
N LYS A 76 2.54 -2.59 2.75
CA LYS A 76 3.81 -2.04 2.27
C LYS A 76 4.30 -0.88 3.12
N LEU A 77 3.41 0.04 3.52
CA LEU A 77 3.80 1.15 4.41
C LEU A 77 4.26 0.66 5.78
N PHE A 78 3.56 -0.29 6.40
CA PHE A 78 3.99 -0.88 7.66
C PHE A 78 5.32 -1.61 7.53
N ARG A 79 5.56 -2.31 6.41
CA ARG A 79 6.86 -2.91 6.13
C ARG A 79 7.97 -1.86 6.10
N LEU A 80 7.76 -0.73 5.43
CA LEU A 80 8.73 0.38 5.37
C LEU A 80 8.98 1.04 6.75
N ILE A 81 7.99 1.00 7.66
CA ILE A 81 8.12 1.52 9.02
C ILE A 81 8.87 0.52 9.92
N MET A 82 8.50 -0.75 9.85
CA MET A 82 8.95 -1.78 10.80
C MET A 82 10.27 -2.44 10.37
N GLN A 83 10.61 -2.38 9.08
CA GLN A 83 11.81 -2.99 8.54
C GLN A 83 12.74 -1.92 7.96
N PRO A 84 13.93 -1.71 8.56
CA PRO A 84 14.95 -0.86 7.97
C PRO A 84 15.29 -1.35 6.55
N MET A 85 15.16 -0.45 5.57
CA MET A 85 15.46 -0.76 4.18
C MET A 85 16.90 -0.41 3.86
N VAL A 86 17.58 -1.27 3.10
CA VAL A 86 18.93 -1.01 2.59
C VAL A 86 18.83 -0.86 1.07
N ILE A 87 19.26 0.29 0.55
CA ILE A 87 19.26 0.61 -0.88
C ILE A 87 20.70 0.94 -1.27
N ALA A 88 21.26 0.27 -2.27
CA ALA A 88 22.65 0.45 -2.71
C ALA A 88 23.69 0.38 -1.56
N GLY A 89 23.44 -0.47 -0.56
CA GLY A 89 24.31 -0.63 0.63
C GLY A 89 24.17 0.44 1.70
N GLN A 90 23.25 1.41 1.55
CA GLN A 90 22.97 2.45 2.53
C GLN A 90 21.59 2.25 3.16
N THR A 91 21.47 2.55 4.46
CA THR A 91 20.19 2.52 5.16
C THR A 91 19.31 3.67 4.68
N ALA A 92 18.16 3.35 4.09
CA ALA A 92 17.19 4.32 3.63
C ALA A 92 16.26 4.74 4.78
N ASN A 93 16.16 6.05 5.04
CA ASN A 93 15.27 6.57 6.08
C ASN A 93 13.87 6.79 5.50
N LEU A 94 13.05 5.73 5.54
CA LEU A 94 11.68 5.70 5.00
C LEU A 94 10.60 5.61 6.08
N ALA A 95 10.96 5.31 7.33
CA ALA A 95 9.98 5.04 8.38
C ALA A 95 9.11 6.27 8.69
N GLN A 96 9.72 7.45 8.81
CA GLN A 96 8.99 8.68 9.12
C GLN A 96 7.98 9.02 8.01
N ILE A 97 8.44 9.08 6.76
CA ILE A 97 7.59 9.44 5.62
C ILE A 97 6.50 8.40 5.37
N ALA A 98 6.79 7.12 5.58
CA ALA A 98 5.79 6.06 5.49
C ALA A 98 4.72 6.19 6.58
N PHE A 99 5.12 6.52 7.82
CA PHE A 99 4.18 6.76 8.91
C PHE A 99 3.27 7.96 8.63
N GLU A 100 3.83 9.08 8.17
CA GLU A 100 3.06 10.26 7.76
C GLU A 100 2.04 9.92 6.66
N SER A 101 2.44 9.09 5.68
CA SER A 101 1.51 8.62 4.65
C SER A 101 0.44 7.67 5.17
N VAL A 102 0.72 6.79 6.14
CA VAL A 102 -0.32 5.98 6.79
C VAL A 102 -1.37 6.89 7.43
N VAL A 103 -0.92 7.89 8.19
CA VAL A 103 -1.81 8.86 8.85
C VAL A 103 -2.66 9.59 7.81
N SER A 104 -2.05 10.04 6.71
CA SER A 104 -2.74 10.74 5.64
C SER A 104 -3.80 9.89 4.94
N VAL A 105 -3.45 8.64 4.55
CA VAL A 105 -4.38 7.69 3.92
C VAL A 105 -5.54 7.35 4.87
N VAL A 106 -5.25 7.05 6.12
CA VAL A 106 -6.28 6.74 7.14
C VAL A 106 -7.20 7.95 7.37
N ASN A 107 -6.67 9.16 7.45
CA ASN A 107 -7.47 10.38 7.59
C ASN A 107 -8.35 10.65 6.37
N SER A 108 -7.82 10.43 5.16
CA SER A 108 -8.60 10.56 3.92
C SER A 108 -9.80 9.59 3.91
N LEU A 109 -9.56 8.33 4.26
CA LEU A 109 -10.63 7.32 4.35
C LEU A 109 -11.62 7.64 5.48
N HIS A 110 -11.14 8.02 6.66
CA HIS A 110 -12.02 8.30 7.80
C HIS A 110 -12.91 9.52 7.58
N ASN A 111 -12.40 10.55 6.90
CA ASN A 111 -13.14 11.80 6.66
C ASN A 111 -13.96 11.80 5.37
N SER A 112 -13.84 10.75 4.54
CA SER A 112 -14.68 10.60 3.35
C SER A 112 -16.16 10.46 3.71
N GLN A 113 -17.00 11.17 2.97
CA GLN A 113 -18.46 11.06 3.05
C GLN A 113 -19.00 9.85 2.27
N GLU A 114 -18.22 9.30 1.35
CA GLU A 114 -18.59 8.16 0.52
C GLU A 114 -18.48 6.82 1.29
N LEU A 115 -17.72 6.81 2.39
CA LEU A 115 -17.49 5.61 3.18
C LEU A 115 -18.41 5.55 4.40
N ALA A 116 -19.05 4.40 4.58
CA ALA A 116 -19.96 4.17 5.70
C ALA A 116 -19.24 4.26 7.05
N LYS A 117 -19.91 4.89 8.00
CA LYS A 117 -19.54 4.89 9.41
C LYS A 117 -20.59 4.13 10.21
N ASP A 118 -20.15 3.44 11.26
CA ASP A 118 -21.06 2.80 12.19
C ASP A 118 -21.72 3.82 13.14
N HIS A 119 -22.61 3.34 14.01
CA HIS A 119 -23.29 4.19 15.01
C HIS A 119 -22.33 4.87 16.00
N GLN A 120 -21.08 4.41 16.10
CA GLN A 120 -20.03 5.01 16.95
C GLN A 120 -19.15 6.00 16.16
N GLY A 121 -19.46 6.27 14.89
CA GLY A 121 -18.69 7.17 14.04
C GLY A 121 -17.39 6.55 13.49
N ARG A 122 -17.17 5.24 13.66
CA ARG A 122 -15.98 4.56 13.16
C ARG A 122 -16.17 4.23 11.68
N ASN A 123 -15.16 4.46 10.86
CA ASN A 123 -15.19 4.07 9.46
C ASN A 123 -15.21 2.53 9.36
N CYS A 124 -16.25 1.98 8.73
CA CYS A 124 -16.48 0.53 8.68
C CYS A 124 -15.38 -0.22 7.94
N LEU A 125 -14.79 0.37 6.88
CA LEU A 125 -13.70 -0.24 6.13
C LEU A 125 -12.44 -0.36 6.98
N LEU A 126 -12.05 0.72 7.66
CA LEU A 126 -10.90 0.72 8.56
C LEU A 126 -11.09 -0.25 9.73
N ALA A 127 -12.29 -0.28 10.32
CA ALA A 127 -12.62 -1.22 11.39
C ALA A 127 -12.52 -2.68 10.90
N THR A 128 -13.03 -2.96 9.70
CA THR A 128 -12.95 -4.29 9.08
C THR A 128 -11.50 -4.69 8.80
N TYR A 129 -10.69 -3.77 8.26
CA TYR A 129 -9.27 -4.00 8.03
C TYR A 129 -8.54 -4.36 9.33
N LEU A 130 -8.74 -3.57 10.41
CA LEU A 130 -8.14 -3.84 11.71
C LEU A 130 -8.59 -5.21 12.26
N TYR A 131 -9.86 -5.55 12.12
CA TYR A 131 -10.37 -6.84 12.53
C TYR A 131 -9.65 -7.99 11.83
N TYR A 132 -9.47 -7.92 10.51
CA TYR A 132 -8.80 -8.99 9.74
C TYR A 132 -7.29 -9.05 9.98
N VAL A 133 -6.61 -7.90 10.13
CA VAL A 133 -5.15 -7.89 10.33
C VAL A 133 -4.74 -8.31 11.73
N PHE A 134 -5.53 -7.95 12.75
CA PHE A 134 -5.20 -8.25 14.15
C PHE A 134 -5.89 -9.51 14.70
N ARG A 135 -6.82 -10.12 13.98
CA ARG A 135 -7.25 -11.49 14.28
C ARG A 135 -6.36 -12.49 13.55
N LEU A 136 -5.77 -13.43 14.29
CA LEU A 136 -5.36 -14.69 13.69
C LEU A 136 -6.61 -15.38 13.13
N PRO A 137 -6.51 -16.12 12.00
CA PRO A 137 -7.59 -17.02 11.60
C PRO A 137 -7.88 -17.91 12.81
N ASP A 138 -9.13 -17.86 13.31
CA ASP A 138 -9.57 -18.69 14.41
C ASP A 138 -9.15 -20.12 14.06
N THR A 139 -8.18 -20.67 14.82
CA THR A 139 -7.88 -22.10 14.72
C THR A 139 -9.20 -22.77 14.99
N GLN A 140 -9.77 -23.45 13.99
CA GLN A 140 -11.09 -24.04 14.07
C GLN A 140 -11.17 -25.03 15.25
N LEU A 141 -11.46 -24.52 16.45
CA LEU A 141 -11.75 -25.27 17.66
C LEU A 141 -13.26 -25.40 17.83
N GLU A 142 -13.96 -25.68 16.73
CA GLU A 142 -15.39 -26.00 16.72
C GLU A 142 -15.66 -27.25 15.86
N VAL A 143 -14.91 -28.35 16.03
CA VAL A 143 -15.35 -29.71 15.58
C VAL A 143 -14.92 -30.83 16.54
N ILE A 144 -14.76 -30.57 17.84
CA ILE A 144 -14.67 -31.67 18.82
C ILE A 144 -15.60 -31.31 19.98
N ASN A 145 -16.90 -31.55 19.78
CA ASN A 145 -17.91 -31.85 20.79
C ASN A 145 -19.29 -31.95 20.09
N ALA A 146 -19.42 -32.93 19.19
CA ALA A 146 -20.70 -33.47 18.75
C ALA A 146 -20.60 -35.01 18.78
#